data_AF-A0A6A6DIL1-F1
#
_entry.id   AF-A0A6A6DIL1-F1
#
_cell.length_a   1.000
_cell.length_b   1.000
_cell.length_c   1.000
_cell.angle_alpha   90.00
_cell.angle_beta   90.00
_cell.angle_gamma   90.00
#
_symmetry.space_group_name_H-M   'P 1'
#
loop_
_entity.id
_entity.type
_entity.pdbx_description
1 polymer ?
#
loop_
_entity_poly.entity_id
_entity_poly.type
_entity_poly.pdbx_seq_one_letter_code
_entity_poly.pdbx_strand_id
1 'polypeptide(L)'
;IQWGELYYDILKNKTVLHMAWKDVQVALFASTVAKPEGTIDRERKRPSKTSTNAHYTRVVFGILAVKVLTIPLFIALYNHFMNDVDRFDQCTSY
;
A
#
# COMPACT_ATOMS: atom_id res chain seq x y z
N ILE A 1 -10.33 0.02 -11.87
CA ILE A 1 -8.96 0.32 -11.39
C ILE A 1 -8.14 -0.97 -11.45
N GLN A 2 -7.12 -1.00 -12.28
CA GLN A 2 -6.19 -2.12 -12.39
C GLN A 2 -5.25 -2.18 -11.18
N TRP A 3 -4.68 -3.37 -10.90
CA TRP A 3 -3.70 -3.50 -9.82
C TRP A 3 -2.50 -2.59 -10.07
N GLY A 4 -2.07 -1.87 -9.03
CA GLY A 4 -0.94 -0.95 -9.09
C GLY A 4 -1.30 0.48 -9.50
N GLU A 5 -2.50 0.72 -10.04
CA GLU A 5 -2.93 2.08 -10.41
C GLU A 5 -3.04 2.98 -9.16
N LEU A 6 -2.45 4.17 -9.27
CA LEU A 6 -2.49 5.25 -8.28
C LEU A 6 -3.22 6.45 -8.88
N TYR A 7 -4.30 6.88 -8.22
CA TYR A 7 -4.95 8.17 -8.46
C TYR A 7 -4.60 9.09 -7.32
N TYR A 8 -4.39 10.37 -7.62
CA TYR A 8 -4.20 11.38 -6.60
C TYR A 8 -4.78 12.71 -7.03
N ASP A 9 -5.23 13.48 -6.05
CA ASP A 9 -5.71 14.84 -6.26
C ASP A 9 -5.29 15.70 -5.06
N ILE A 10 -5.05 16.98 -5.32
CA ILE A 10 -4.67 17.94 -4.30
C ILE A 10 -5.93 18.78 -4.01
N LEU A 11 -6.32 18.85 -2.73
CA LEU A 11 -7.48 19.65 -2.32
C LEU A 11 -7.32 21.11 -2.80
N LYS A 12 -8.43 21.81 -3.06
CA LYS A 12 -8.44 23.18 -3.61
C LYS A 12 -7.56 24.18 -2.85
N ASN A 13 -7.36 23.98 -1.54
CA ASN A 13 -6.50 24.81 -0.70
C ASN A 13 -4.99 24.45 -0.79
N LYS A 14 -4.62 23.45 -1.60
CA LYS A 14 -3.27 22.94 -1.83
C LYS A 14 -2.55 22.41 -0.58
N THR A 15 -3.29 22.05 0.46
CA THR A 15 -2.68 21.59 1.73
C THR A 15 -2.72 20.09 1.92
N VAL A 16 -3.68 19.39 1.32
CA VAL A 16 -3.86 17.94 1.50
C VAL A 16 -3.87 17.24 0.16
N LEU A 17 -3.03 16.22 0.04
CA LEU A 17 -3.00 15.26 -1.05
C LEU A 17 -3.90 14.08 -0.68
N HIS A 18 -4.92 13.82 -1.50
CA HIS A 18 -5.73 12.60 -1.45
C HIS A 18 -5.21 11.61 -2.48
N MET A 19 -5.11 10.35 -2.09
CA MET A 19 -4.59 9.28 -2.93
C MET A 19 -5.49 8.05 -2.83
N ALA A 20 -5.65 7.35 -3.95
CA ALA A 20 -6.31 6.06 -4.04
C ALA A 20 -5.40 5.10 -4.79
N TRP A 21 -4.95 4.04 -4.12
CA TRP A 21 -4.10 3.02 -4.72
C TRP A 21 -4.78 1.66 -4.72
N LYS A 22 -4.73 0.95 -5.86
CA LYS A 22 -5.30 -0.38 -5.97
C LYS A 22 -4.25 -1.46 -5.70
N ASP A 23 -4.36 -2.08 -4.53
CA ASP A 23 -3.75 -3.38 -4.25
C ASP A 23 -4.81 -4.49 -4.44
N VAL A 24 -4.91 -5.43 -3.48
CA VAL A 24 -6.04 -6.33 -3.33
C VAL A 24 -7.36 -5.54 -3.29
N GLN A 25 -7.37 -4.46 -2.51
CA GLN A 25 -8.46 -3.49 -2.39
C GLN A 25 -7.96 -2.08 -2.72
N VAL A 26 -8.88 -1.14 -2.92
CA VAL A 26 -8.50 0.27 -3.05
C VAL A 26 -8.22 0.80 -1.65
N ALA A 27 -6.99 1.24 -1.41
CA ALA A 27 -6.58 1.91 -0.19
C ALA A 27 -6.60 3.42 -0.42
N LEU A 28 -7.32 4.13 0.45
CA LEU A 28 -7.43 5.59 0.43
C LEU A 28 -6.47 6.18 1.45
N PHE A 29 -5.74 7.21 1.05
CA PHE A 29 -4.77 7.91 1.89
C PHE A 29 -4.95 9.42 1.76
N ALA A 30 -4.66 10.12 2.85
CA ALA A 30 -4.56 11.56 2.89
C ALA A 30 -3.23 11.95 3.52
N SER A 31 -2.52 12.91 2.95
CA SER A 31 -1.25 13.39 3.52
C SER A 31 -1.00 14.85 3.18
N THR A 32 -0.33 15.57 4.08
CA THR A 32 0.15 16.93 3.85
C THR A 32 1.62 16.98 3.39
N VAL A 33 2.33 15.85 3.48
CA VAL A 33 3.79 15.76 3.24
C VAL A 33 4.18 14.71 2.20
N ALA A 34 3.30 13.77 1.87
CA ALA A 34 3.59 12.72 0.90
C ALA A 34 3.68 13.28 -0.52
N LYS A 35 4.54 12.66 -1.34
CA LYS A 35 4.67 12.92 -2.76
C LYS A 35 4.13 11.71 -3.54
N PRO A 36 3.22 11.90 -4.51
CA PRO A 36 2.60 10.78 -5.21
C PRO A 36 3.55 10.08 -6.20
N GLU A 37 4.62 10.73 -6.65
CA GLU A 37 5.53 10.20 -7.68
C GLU A 37 6.57 9.20 -7.13
N GLY A 38 6.76 9.15 -5.81
CA GLY A 38 7.74 8.25 -5.20
C GLY A 38 7.30 6.80 -5.31
N THR A 39 8.14 5.94 -5.87
CA THR A 39 7.94 4.48 -5.89
C THR A 39 9.12 3.74 -5.30
N ILE A 40 8.89 2.52 -4.83
CA ILE A 40 9.91 1.63 -4.30
C ILE A 40 9.61 0.19 -4.70
N ASP A 41 10.66 -0.56 -5.02
CA ASP A 41 10.56 -1.98 -5.29
C ASP A 41 10.54 -2.78 -3.98
N ARG A 42 9.53 -3.63 -3.83
CA ARG A 42 9.41 -4.52 -2.68
C ARG A 42 9.14 -5.95 -3.13
N GLU A 43 9.89 -6.87 -2.56
CA GLU A 43 9.57 -8.29 -2.66
C GLU A 43 8.27 -8.56 -1.90
N ARG A 44 7.28 -9.16 -2.57
CA ARG A 44 6.01 -9.57 -1.95
C ARG A 44 5.74 -11.03 -2.24
N LYS A 45 5.08 -11.69 -1.28
CA LYS A 45 4.59 -13.06 -1.43
C LYS A 45 3.23 -13.04 -2.12
N ARG A 46 2.99 -14.02 -2.99
CA ARG A 46 1.71 -14.20 -3.66
C ARG A 46 0.64 -14.51 -2.60
N PRO A 47 -0.49 -13.79 -2.58
CA PRO A 47 -1.55 -14.07 -1.64
C PRO A 47 -2.18 -15.46 -1.88
N SER A 48 -2.71 -16.05 -0.80
CA SER A 48 -3.45 -17.32 -0.83
C SER A 48 -4.63 -17.23 -1.80
N LYS A 49 -5.02 -18.34 -2.42
CA LYS A 49 -6.24 -18.41 -3.24
C LYS A 49 -7.50 -18.09 -2.44
N THR A 50 -7.49 -18.37 -1.14
CA THR A 50 -8.63 -18.19 -0.23
C THR A 50 -8.71 -16.78 0.37
N SER A 51 -7.70 -15.93 0.17
CA SER A 51 -7.78 -14.57 0.72
C SER A 51 -8.81 -13.74 -0.04
N THR A 52 -9.53 -12.89 0.68
CA THR A 52 -10.52 -11.98 0.10
C THR A 52 -9.92 -11.18 -1.06
N ASN A 53 -10.60 -11.16 -2.21
CA ASN A 53 -10.18 -10.41 -3.40
C ASN A 53 -8.80 -10.79 -3.97
N ALA A 54 -8.28 -11.98 -3.63
CA ALA A 54 -6.95 -12.43 -4.08
C ALA A 54 -6.80 -12.43 -5.60
N HIS A 55 -7.87 -12.67 -6.35
CA HIS A 55 -7.80 -12.79 -7.81
C HIS A 55 -7.23 -11.53 -8.46
N TYR A 56 -7.55 -10.32 -7.96
CA TYR A 56 -7.01 -9.07 -8.50
C TYR A 56 -5.48 -8.99 -8.40
N THR A 57 -4.92 -9.33 -7.24
CA THR A 57 -3.47 -9.28 -7.02
C THR A 57 -2.76 -10.50 -7.60
N ARG A 58 -3.36 -11.70 -7.54
CA ARG A 58 -2.76 -12.96 -8.01
C ARG A 58 -2.51 -12.98 -9.52
N VAL A 59 -3.21 -12.16 -10.31
CA VAL A 59 -2.96 -11.99 -11.75
C VAL A 59 -1.56 -11.42 -11.99
N VAL A 60 -1.16 -10.41 -11.21
CA VAL A 60 0.15 -9.74 -11.35
C VAL A 60 1.31 -10.68 -11.01
N PHE A 61 1.07 -11.66 -10.15
CA PHE A 61 2.05 -12.70 -9.80
C PHE A 61 2.21 -13.80 -10.86
N GLY A 62 1.22 -14.02 -11.74
CA GLY A 62 1.27 -15.10 -12.72
C GLY A 62 1.42 -16.49 -12.06
N ILE A 63 2.54 -17.16 -12.28
CA ILE A 63 2.88 -18.44 -11.61
C ILE A 63 3.81 -18.28 -10.41
N LEU A 64 4.40 -17.09 -10.23
CA LEU A 64 5.44 -16.86 -9.23
C LEU A 64 4.86 -16.83 -7.82
N ALA A 65 5.50 -17.55 -6.89
CA ALA A 65 5.15 -17.52 -5.47
C ALA A 65 5.60 -16.23 -4.77
N VAL A 66 6.66 -15.61 -5.29
CA VAL A 66 7.24 -14.36 -4.81
C VAL A 66 7.56 -13.50 -6.02
N LYS A 67 7.31 -12.19 -5.93
CA LYS A 67 7.58 -11.26 -7.03
C LYS A 67 8.00 -9.90 -6.46
N VAL A 68 9.00 -9.28 -7.08
CA VAL A 68 9.34 -7.88 -6.82
C VAL A 68 8.30 -7.00 -7.51
N LEU A 69 7.67 -6.13 -6.75
CA LEU A 69 6.60 -5.25 -7.20
C LEU A 69 6.96 -3.81 -6.84
N THR A 70 6.86 -2.93 -7.83
CA THR A 70 6.96 -1.49 -7.64
C THR A 70 5.67 -0.98 -7.01
N ILE A 71 5.79 -0.40 -5.82
CA ILE A 71 4.65 0.15 -5.06
C ILE A 71 4.91 1.63 -4.74
N PRO A 72 3.87 2.42 -4.44
CA PRO A 72 4.07 3.79 -4.00
C PRO A 72 4.85 3.86 -2.69
N LEU A 73 5.85 4.75 -2.64
CA LEU A 73 6.76 4.92 -1.51
C LEU A 73 6.01 5.26 -0.22
N PHE A 74 4.98 6.11 -0.31
CA PHE A 74 4.18 6.50 0.86
C PHE A 74 3.48 5.31 1.51
N ILE A 75 3.08 4.30 0.74
CA ILE A 75 2.45 3.06 1.25
C ILE A 75 3.49 2.20 1.95
N ALA A 76 4.69 2.11 1.37
CA ALA A 76 5.79 1.39 2.00
C ALA A 76 6.19 2.04 3.33
N LEU A 77 6.25 3.38 3.38
CA LEU A 77 6.54 4.13 4.60
C LEU A 77 5.44 3.96 5.64
N TYR A 78 4.17 4.12 5.25
CA TYR A 78 3.03 3.90 6.13
C TYR A 78 3.09 2.51 6.77
N ASN A 79 3.18 1.45 5.97
CA ASN A 79 3.23 0.08 6.51
C ASN A 79 4.47 -0.19 7.38
N HIS A 80 5.57 0.54 7.18
CA HIS A 80 6.77 0.37 8.00
C HIS A 80 6.60 0.97 9.40
N PHE A 81 5.99 2.16 9.50
CA PHE A 81 5.90 2.91 10.76
C PHE A 81 4.57 2.74 11.51
N MET A 82 3.50 2.32 10.83
CA MET A 82 2.16 2.32 11.44
C MET A 82 1.98 1.39 12.63
N ASN A 83 2.78 0.34 12.72
CA ASN A 83 2.68 -0.63 13.80
C ASN A 83 3.54 -0.25 15.02
N ASP A 84 4.21 0.91 15.02
CA ASP A 84 5.14 1.28 16.10
C ASP A 84 4.42 1.48 17.44
N VAL A 85 3.22 2.07 17.44
CA VAL A 85 2.40 2.24 18.65
C VAL A 85 1.89 0.90 19.16
N ASP A 86 1.35 0.05 18.28
CA ASP A 86 0.88 -1.28 18.66
C ASP A 86 2.01 -2.15 19.22
N ARG A 87 3.21 -2.01 18.65
CA ARG A 87 4.40 -2.72 19.14
C ARG A 87 4.82 -2.23 20.52
N PHE A 88 4.75 -0.92 20.77
CA PHE A 88 5.02 -0.37 22.11
C PHE A 88 4.00 -0.89 23.13
N ASP A 89 2.71 -0.83 22.82
CA ASP A 89 1.63 -1.33 23.68
C ASP A 89 1.81 -2.83 23.98
N GLN A 90 2.14 -3.63 22.96
CA GLN A 90 2.46 -5.05 23.11
C GLN A 90 3.65 -5.26 24.06
N CYS A 91 4.66 -4.39 24.06
CA CYS A 91 5.79 -4.50 25.00
C CYS A 91 5.44 -4.08 26.43
N THR A 92 4.42 -3.24 26.64
CA THR A 92 4.01 -2.73 27.97
C THR A 92 2.87 -3.52 28.62
N SER A 93 2.16 -4.35 27.84
CA SER A 93 1.02 -5.15 28.30
C SER A 93 1.39 -6.54 28.84
N TYR A 94 2.68 -6.91 28.82
CA TYR A 94 3.25 -8.08 29.48
C TYR A 94 3.98 -7.68 30.77
#